data_AF-A0A7W0HFR0-F1
#
_entry.id   AF-A0A7W0HFR0-F1
#
_cell.length_a   1.000
_cell.length_b   1.000
_cell.length_c   1.000
_cell.angle_alpha   90.00
_cell.angle_beta   90.00
_cell.angle_gamma   90.00
#
_symmetry.space_group_name_H-M   'P 1'
#
loop_
_entity.id
_entity.type
_entity.pdbx_description
1 polymer ?
#
loop_
_entity_poly.entity_id
_entity_poly.type
_entity_poly.pdbx_seq_one_letter_code
_entity_poly.pdbx_strand_id
1 'polypeptide(L)'
;MTSRALPVVLLLCVAACAEKPDPTAPSTNGSVETPASTAPRTDRKYLLERVDDAAVAQLYADGFQALPLREKTLIWHLYQAAVAGRDIFYDQKHRDALEMRHL
;
A
#
# COMPACT_ATOMS: atom_id res chain seq x y z
N MET A 1 -39.92 -7.66 39.28
CA MET A 1 -38.73 -7.74 40.17
C MET A 1 -37.63 -8.42 39.37
N THR A 2 -36.92 -7.65 38.54
CA THR A 2 -35.51 -7.24 38.73
C THR A 2 -34.50 -8.39 38.57
N SER A 3 -33.98 -8.54 37.35
CA SER A 3 -32.63 -9.06 37.16
C SER A 3 -31.86 -8.06 36.31
N ARG A 4 -31.00 -7.27 36.99
CA ARG A 4 -30.18 -6.23 36.40
C ARG A 4 -28.98 -6.90 35.74
N ALA A 5 -28.82 -6.66 34.44
CA ALA A 5 -27.62 -6.99 33.68
C ALA A 5 -26.41 -6.25 34.28
N LEU A 6 -25.34 -7.00 34.58
CA LEU A 6 -24.03 -6.47 34.92
C LEU A 6 -23.31 -6.12 33.61
N PRO A 7 -22.92 -4.85 33.35
CA PRO A 7 -21.98 -4.57 32.28
C PRO A 7 -20.57 -4.79 32.84
N VAL A 8 -19.88 -5.82 32.33
CA VAL A 8 -18.44 -5.96 32.49
C VAL A 8 -17.78 -4.85 31.67
N VAL A 9 -17.46 -3.75 32.35
CA VAL A 9 -16.64 -2.66 31.81
C VAL A 9 -15.20 -3.18 31.70
N LEU A 10 -14.80 -3.56 30.49
CA LEU A 10 -13.42 -3.86 30.16
C LEU A 10 -12.65 -2.54 30.04
N LEU A 11 -12.03 -2.12 31.15
CA LEU A 11 -11.14 -0.97 31.23
C LEU A 11 -9.81 -1.31 30.52
N LEU A 12 -9.66 -0.87 29.28
CA LEU A 12 -8.42 -0.98 28.51
C LEU A 12 -7.43 0.13 28.97
N CYS A 13 -6.52 -0.21 29.89
CA CYS A 13 -5.44 0.68 30.32
C CYS A 13 -4.46 0.92 29.16
N VAL A 14 -4.46 2.13 28.61
CA VAL A 14 -3.41 2.62 27.70
C VAL A 14 -2.18 2.95 28.54
N ALA A 15 -1.24 2.02 28.63
CA ALA A 15 0.10 2.29 29.13
C ALA A 15 0.88 3.06 28.07
N ALA A 16 0.76 4.38 28.09
CA ALA A 16 1.62 5.30 27.36
C ALA A 16 3.01 5.28 28.00
N CYS A 17 3.96 4.55 27.41
CA CYS A 17 5.37 4.70 27.74
C CYS A 17 5.89 5.99 27.09
N ALA A 18 6.20 6.98 27.93
CA ALA A 18 7.00 8.13 27.57
C ALA A 18 8.47 7.71 27.48
N GLU A 19 9.03 7.72 26.27
CA GLU A 19 10.45 7.47 26.02
C GLU A 19 11.25 8.79 26.19
N LYS A 20 12.29 8.76 27.03
CA LYS A 20 13.20 9.90 27.26
C LYS A 20 14.17 10.03 26.07
N PRO A 21 14.46 11.25 25.58
CA PRO A 21 15.44 11.41 24.49
C PRO A 21 16.86 11.41 25.05
N ASP A 22 17.65 10.41 24.66
CA ASP A 22 19.11 10.41 24.80
C ASP A 22 19.74 11.17 23.61
N PRO A 23 20.56 12.21 23.84
CA PRO A 23 21.32 12.84 22.78
C PRO A 23 22.69 12.17 22.73
N THR A 24 22.92 11.32 21.72
CA THR A 24 24.18 11.15 20.96
C THR A 24 24.16 9.79 20.26
N ALA A 25 23.64 9.73 19.04
CA ALA A 25 23.95 8.68 18.08
C ALA A 25 24.25 9.34 16.73
N PRO A 26 25.37 9.01 16.07
CA PRO A 26 25.71 9.60 14.79
C PRO A 26 24.74 9.11 13.71
N SER A 27 24.06 10.04 13.04
CA SER A 27 23.32 9.79 11.81
C SER A 27 24.28 9.35 10.71
N THR A 28 24.44 8.04 10.54
CA THR A 28 24.84 7.48 9.24
C THR A 28 23.62 7.57 8.34
N ASN A 29 23.56 8.66 7.55
CA ASN A 29 22.66 8.75 6.42
C ASN A 29 23.00 7.63 5.45
N GLY A 30 22.30 6.50 5.58
CA GLY A 30 22.20 5.51 4.54
C GLY A 30 21.40 6.12 3.39
N SER A 31 22.06 6.92 2.56
CA SER A 31 21.61 7.11 1.19
C SER A 31 21.56 5.73 0.57
N VAL A 32 20.36 5.15 0.54
CA VAL A 32 20.05 4.09 -0.41
C VAL A 32 20.18 4.76 -1.78
N GLU A 33 21.36 4.67 -2.37
CA GLU A 33 21.56 4.94 -3.78
C GLU A 33 20.59 4.03 -4.53
N THR A 34 19.47 4.62 -4.95
CA THR A 34 18.65 4.06 -6.00
C THR A 34 19.56 4.05 -7.23
N PRO A 35 19.94 2.89 -7.79
CA PRO A 35 20.77 2.86 -8.97
C PRO A 35 20.01 3.61 -10.07
N ALA A 36 20.57 4.75 -10.49
CA ALA A 36 20.05 5.52 -11.60
C ALA A 36 20.06 4.62 -12.83
N SER A 37 18.87 4.15 -13.22
CA SER A 37 18.64 3.30 -14.38
C SER A 37 19.09 4.04 -15.63
N THR A 38 20.32 3.79 -16.06
CA THR A 38 20.81 4.15 -17.40
C THR A 38 20.39 3.04 -18.36
N ALA A 39 19.08 2.94 -18.58
CA ALA A 39 18.55 2.19 -19.72
C ALA A 39 18.54 3.12 -20.95
N PRO A 40 18.80 2.60 -22.16
CA PRO A 40 18.71 3.39 -23.38
C PRO A 40 17.31 4.00 -23.48
N ARG A 41 17.21 5.29 -23.80
CA ARG A 41 15.93 5.99 -24.07
C ARG A 41 15.33 5.44 -25.37
N THR A 42 14.75 4.25 -25.29
CA THR A 42 13.67 3.85 -26.19
C THR A 42 12.52 4.82 -25.97
N ASP A 43 11.84 5.24 -27.03
CA ASP A 43 10.63 6.06 -26.94
C ASP A 43 9.53 5.26 -26.23
N ARG A 44 9.49 5.35 -24.89
CA ARG A 44 8.52 4.62 -24.07
C ARG A 44 7.26 5.44 -23.93
N LYS A 45 6.11 4.84 -24.23
CA LYS A 45 4.82 5.46 -24.01
C LYS A 45 4.50 5.48 -22.51
N TYR A 46 4.30 6.67 -21.95
CA TYR A 46 3.89 6.86 -20.55
C TYR A 46 2.43 7.27 -20.44
N LEU A 47 1.97 8.25 -21.23
CA LEU A 47 0.56 8.61 -21.29
C LEU A 47 -0.16 7.62 -22.22
N LEU A 48 -1.06 6.81 -21.68
CA LEU A 48 -1.84 5.85 -22.47
C LEU A 48 -2.99 6.55 -23.18
N GLU A 49 -3.79 7.29 -22.42
CA GLU A 49 -4.97 8.03 -22.88
C GLU A 49 -5.41 9.09 -21.84
N ARG A 50 -6.39 9.90 -22.23
CA ARG A 50 -7.16 10.77 -21.33
C ARG A 50 -8.65 10.56 -21.54
N VAL A 51 -9.39 10.53 -20.44
CA VAL A 51 -10.85 10.43 -20.41
C VAL A 51 -11.34 11.59 -19.55
N ASP A 52 -12.04 12.53 -20.18
CA ASP A 52 -12.42 13.82 -19.58
C ASP A 52 -11.21 14.50 -18.90
N ASP A 53 -11.29 14.74 -17.59
CA ASP A 53 -10.24 15.37 -16.79
C ASP A 53 -9.22 14.37 -16.22
N ALA A 54 -9.38 13.07 -16.49
CA ALA A 54 -8.51 12.00 -15.98
C ALA A 54 -7.49 11.52 -17.04
N ALA A 55 -6.26 11.26 -16.61
CA ALA A 55 -5.20 10.71 -17.45
C ALA A 55 -4.78 9.32 -16.97
N VAL A 56 -4.66 8.38 -17.91
CA VAL A 56 -4.15 7.03 -17.63
C VAL A 56 -2.66 7.01 -17.98
N ALA A 57 -1.82 6.84 -16.95
CA ALA A 57 -0.37 6.80 -17.10
C ALA A 57 0.20 5.40 -16.77
N GLN A 58 1.16 4.96 -17.58
CA GLN A 58 1.91 3.73 -17.39
C GLN A 58 3.21 4.00 -16.65
N LEU A 59 3.50 3.17 -15.65
CA LEU A 59 4.78 3.16 -14.93
C LEU A 59 5.54 1.88 -15.25
N TYR A 60 6.86 1.98 -15.37
CA TYR A 60 7.75 0.86 -15.67
C TYR A 60 8.55 0.48 -14.42
N ALA A 61 8.59 -0.81 -14.11
CA ALA A 61 9.37 -1.36 -13.01
C ALA A 61 10.71 -1.91 -13.52
N ASP A 62 11.60 -1.02 -13.98
CA ASP A 62 12.86 -1.41 -14.64
C ASP A 62 13.76 -2.28 -13.76
N GLY A 63 13.80 -2.01 -12.45
CA GLY A 63 14.59 -2.78 -11.49
C GLY A 63 14.07 -4.20 -11.23
N PHE A 64 12.83 -4.51 -11.61
CA PHE A 64 12.21 -5.80 -11.30
C PHE A 64 12.97 -6.98 -11.92
N GLN A 65 13.51 -6.80 -13.13
CA GLN A 65 14.23 -7.87 -13.82
C GLN A 65 15.52 -8.29 -13.12
N ALA A 66 16.19 -7.36 -12.44
CA ALA A 66 17.44 -7.62 -11.74
C ALA A 66 17.26 -8.37 -10.42
N LEU A 67 16.02 -8.50 -9.92
CA LEU A 67 15.75 -9.12 -8.61
C LEU A 67 15.98 -10.64 -8.63
N PRO A 68 16.45 -11.22 -7.51
CA PRO A 68 16.54 -12.67 -7.36
C PRO A 68 15.15 -13.31 -7.35
N LEU A 69 15.06 -14.58 -7.75
CA LEU A 69 13.79 -15.30 -7.92
C LEU A 69 12.92 -15.26 -6.65
N ARG A 70 13.52 -15.43 -5.47
CA ARG A 70 12.79 -15.41 -4.20
C ARG A 70 12.06 -14.09 -3.96
N GLU A 71 12.68 -12.97 -4.29
CA GLU A 71 12.06 -11.64 -4.15
C GLU A 71 10.98 -11.41 -5.19
N LYS A 72 11.18 -11.86 -6.43
CA LYS A 72 10.13 -11.83 -7.46
C LYS A 72 8.90 -12.62 -7.02
N THR A 73 9.08 -13.80 -6.42
CA THR A 73 7.99 -14.62 -5.88
C THR A 73 7.27 -13.90 -4.73
N LEU A 74 8.02 -13.30 -3.80
CA LEU A 74 7.43 -12.52 -2.71
C LEU A 74 6.59 -11.36 -3.26
N ILE A 75 7.15 -10.56 -4.16
CA ILE A 75 6.46 -9.43 -4.80
C ILE A 75 5.21 -9.90 -5.53
N TRP A 76 5.28 -11.04 -6.24
CA TRP A 76 4.13 -11.61 -6.92
C TRP A 76 2.98 -11.90 -5.95
N HIS A 77 3.25 -12.56 -4.82
CA HIS A 77 2.22 -12.83 -3.82
C HIS A 77 1.66 -11.56 -3.19
N LEU A 78 2.51 -10.56 -2.89
CA LEU A 78 2.05 -9.27 -2.38
C LEU A 78 1.18 -8.52 -3.39
N TYR A 79 1.54 -8.59 -4.68
CA TYR A 79 0.73 -8.04 -5.76
C TYR A 79 -0.63 -8.72 -5.85
N GLN A 80 -0.68 -10.05 -5.79
CA GLN A 80 -1.96 -10.79 -5.76
C GLN A 80 -2.83 -10.38 -4.57
N ALA A 81 -2.23 -10.24 -3.38
CA ALA A 81 -2.94 -9.78 -2.19
C ALA A 81 -3.49 -8.35 -2.35
N ALA A 82 -2.71 -7.44 -2.94
CA ALA A 82 -3.15 -6.06 -3.18
C ALA A 82 -4.33 -6.00 -4.18
N VAL A 83 -4.26 -6.76 -5.28
CA VAL A 83 -5.34 -6.80 -6.30
C VAL A 83 -6.62 -7.42 -5.75
N ALA A 84 -6.53 -8.41 -4.86
CA ALA A 84 -7.69 -9.05 -4.24
C ALA A 84 -8.55 -8.07 -3.41
N GLY A 85 -7.98 -6.97 -2.92
CA GLY A 85 -8.71 -5.96 -2.15
C GLY A 85 -9.61 -5.02 -2.98
N ARG A 86 -9.57 -5.10 -4.31
CA ARG A 86 -10.28 -4.17 -5.21
C ARG A 86 -11.79 -4.17 -4.97
N ASP A 87 -12.40 -5.34 -4.87
CA ASP A 87 -13.85 -5.44 -4.79
C ASP A 87 -14.36 -4.98 -3.40
N ILE A 88 -13.55 -5.19 -2.34
CA ILE A 88 -13.79 -4.62 -1.01
C ILE A 88 -13.84 -3.08 -1.09
N PHE A 89 -12.87 -2.46 -1.79
CA PHE A 89 -12.84 -1.01 -1.94
C PHE A 89 -14.09 -0.48 -2.67
N TYR A 90 -14.55 -1.16 -3.72
CA TYR A 90 -15.77 -0.77 -4.43
C TYR A 90 -17.00 -0.87 -3.52
N ASP A 91 -17.15 -1.98 -2.80
CA ASP A 91 -18.27 -2.22 -1.88
C ASP A 91 -18.33 -1.14 -0.77
N GLN A 92 -17.16 -0.72 -0.27
CA GLN A 92 -17.08 0.36 0.73
C GLN A 92 -17.49 1.74 0.20
N LYS A 93 -17.40 1.99 -1.11
CA LYS A 93 -17.69 3.30 -1.69
C LYS A 93 -19.18 3.54 -1.90
N HIS A 94 -19.94 2.50 -2.23
CA HIS A 94 -21.38 2.61 -2.41
C HIS A 94 -22.04 1.21 -2.35
N ARG A 95 -23.23 1.15 -1.75
CA ARG A 95 -24.02 -0.10 -1.56
C ARG A 95 -24.26 -0.92 -2.82
N ASP A 96 -24.36 -0.26 -3.96
CA ASP A 96 -24.70 -0.89 -5.26
C ASP A 96 -23.49 -0.88 -6.22
N ALA A 97 -22.28 -0.53 -5.74
CA ALA A 97 -21.09 -0.35 -6.60
C ALA A 97 -20.67 -1.62 -7.34
N LEU A 98 -20.75 -2.78 -6.68
CA LEU A 98 -20.38 -4.06 -7.28
C LEU A 98 -21.37 -4.49 -8.37
N GLU A 99 -22.67 -4.20 -8.18
CA GLU A 99 -23.70 -4.47 -9.19
C GLU A 99 -23.48 -3.60 -10.43
N MET A 100 -23.34 -2.28 -10.24
CA MET A 100 -23.09 -1.34 -11.34
C MET A 100 -21.85 -1.68 -12.17
N ARG A 101 -20.81 -2.25 -11.54
CA ARG A 101 -19.57 -2.64 -12.22
C ARG A 101 -19.75 -3.85 -13.15
N HIS A 102 -20.72 -4.72 -12.87
CA HIS A 102 -20.96 -5.94 -13.63
C HIS A 102 -22.06 -5.80 -14.69
N LEU A 103 -22.70 -4.63 -14.79
CA LEU A 103 -23.61 -4.26 -15.89
C LEU A 103 -22.84 -3.97 -17.18
#